data_AF-A0A9W8TVU0-F1
#
_entry.id   AF-A0A9W8TVU0-F1
#
_cell.length_a   1.000
_cell.length_b   1.000
_cell.length_c   1.000
_cell.angle_alpha   90.00
_cell.angle_beta   90.00
_cell.angle_gamma   90.00
#
_symmetry.space_group_name_H-M   'P 1'
#
loop_
_entity.id
_entity.type
_entity.pdbx_description
1 polymer ?
#
loop_
_entity_poly.entity_id
_entity_poly.type
_entity_poly.pdbx_seq_one_letter_code
_entity_poly.pdbx_strand_id
1 'polypeptide(L)'
;DLLVAKRFFNCGNGVGEVTAAENKLALISEITRLKSTAWLLQQFKDLASVKNVDISQISAASLFCETNFRTSKASGLGASATDSAVWLVEPRRTKSVEKYSSTLFHPPRDDQIGITLSAFAHYVYSSDNQKLVLADIQGSLVNIGGIDTVVLFDIMHHTSEQDSGVGDFGPEGIQMFATQHKCSYMCVGLGFDIINGQIEEEEDE
;
A
#
# COMPACT_ATOMS: atom_id res chain seq x y z
N ASP A 1 -24.27 -4.65 3.06
CA ASP A 1 -22.84 -5.01 3.14
C ASP A 1 -22.25 -4.65 4.50
N LEU A 2 -21.34 -5.48 5.01
CA LEU A 2 -20.61 -5.19 6.24
C LEU A 2 -19.43 -4.27 5.91
N LEU A 3 -19.33 -3.15 6.63
CA LEU A 3 -18.26 -2.16 6.47
C LEU A 3 -17.41 -2.09 7.74
N VAL A 4 -16.17 -1.62 7.59
CA VAL A 4 -15.24 -1.28 8.67
C VAL A 4 -14.93 0.21 8.58
N ALA A 5 -14.97 0.90 9.72
CA ALA A 5 -14.55 2.29 9.84
C ALA A 5 -13.22 2.36 10.60
N LYS A 6 -12.24 3.05 10.03
CA LYS A 6 -10.91 3.26 10.60
C LYS A 6 -10.72 4.69 11.06
N ARG A 7 -9.98 4.84 12.15
CA ARG A 7 -9.42 6.10 12.65
C ARG A 7 -8.02 5.84 13.19
N PHE A 8 -7.18 6.87 13.21
CA PHE A 8 -5.91 6.82 13.91
C PHE A 8 -6.14 6.97 15.41
N PHE A 9 -5.41 6.19 16.19
CA PHE A 9 -5.33 6.36 17.64
C PHE A 9 -4.02 7.05 18.04
N ASN A 10 -2.93 6.74 17.33
CA ASN A 10 -1.60 7.32 17.49
C ASN A 10 -0.96 7.48 16.10
N CYS A 11 -0.25 8.58 15.87
CA CYS A 11 0.45 8.88 14.61
C CYS A 11 1.98 8.93 14.76
N GLY A 12 2.55 8.40 15.85
CA GLY A 12 3.99 8.36 16.10
C GLY A 12 4.58 9.60 16.75
N ASN A 13 3.77 10.56 17.20
CA ASN A 13 4.19 11.83 17.82
C ASN A 13 4.40 11.74 19.36
N GLY A 14 4.31 10.53 19.94
CA GLY A 14 4.52 10.30 21.38
C GLY A 14 3.34 10.69 22.29
N VAL A 15 2.22 11.16 21.72
CA VAL A 15 0.98 11.46 22.47
C VAL A 15 0.03 10.28 22.39
N GLY A 16 -0.66 9.97 23.49
CA GLY A 16 -1.51 8.78 23.61
C GLY A 16 -2.80 8.80 22.78
N GLU A 17 -3.28 9.98 22.38
CA GLU A 17 -4.45 10.15 21.50
C GLU A 17 -4.22 11.27 20.49
N VAL A 18 -4.60 11.03 19.23
CA VAL A 18 -4.58 12.03 18.16
C VAL A 18 -5.81 12.95 18.23
N THR A 19 -5.62 14.23 17.92
CA THR A 19 -6.72 15.19 17.77
C THR A 19 -7.58 14.87 16.54
N ALA A 20 -8.79 15.41 16.49
CA ALA A 20 -9.67 15.24 15.33
C ALA A 20 -9.06 15.78 14.03
N ALA A 21 -8.31 16.89 14.12
CA ALA A 21 -7.59 17.48 12.99
C ALA A 21 -6.44 16.59 12.50
N GLU A 22 -5.62 16.06 13.42
CA GLU A 22 -4.54 15.13 13.08
C GLU A 22 -5.07 13.83 12.46
N ASN A 23 -6.14 13.25 13.03
CA ASN A 23 -6.80 12.08 12.46
C ASN A 23 -7.32 12.37 11.05
N LYS A 24 -7.96 13.52 10.82
CA LYS A 24 -8.43 13.91 9.48
C LYS A 24 -7.28 13.99 8.48
N LEU A 25 -6.17 14.64 8.83
CA LEU A 25 -5.01 14.76 7.95
C LEU A 25 -4.39 13.38 7.65
N ALA A 26 -4.23 12.54 8.67
CA ALA A 26 -3.70 11.19 8.49
C ALA A 26 -4.60 10.32 7.59
N LEU A 27 -5.92 10.42 7.74
CA LEU A 27 -6.88 9.72 6.86
C LEU A 27 -6.85 10.27 5.42
N ILE A 28 -6.60 11.57 5.22
CA ILE A 28 -6.40 12.16 3.89
C ILE A 28 -5.13 11.60 3.24
N SER A 29 -4.04 11.48 3.99
CA SER A 29 -2.82 10.83 3.52
C SER A 29 -3.09 9.36 3.13
N GLU A 30 -3.77 8.59 3.98
CA GLU A 30 -4.15 7.19 3.73
C GLU A 30 -4.93 7.02 2.42
N ILE A 31 -6.01 7.79 2.22
CA ILE A 31 -6.80 7.71 0.99
C ILE A 31 -6.03 8.18 -0.24
N THR A 32 -5.12 9.15 -0.08
CA THR A 32 -4.25 9.61 -1.16
C THR A 32 -3.32 8.48 -1.61
N ARG A 33 -2.64 7.80 -0.67
CA ARG A 33 -1.78 6.65 -0.99
C ARG A 33 -2.53 5.52 -1.69
N LEU A 34 -3.73 5.19 -1.21
CA LEU A 34 -4.56 4.15 -1.82
C LEU A 34 -5.00 4.50 -3.24
N LYS A 35 -5.44 5.75 -3.49
CA LYS A 35 -5.82 6.19 -4.84
C LYS A 35 -4.64 6.27 -5.79
N SER A 36 -3.50 6.79 -5.34
CA SER A 36 -2.26 6.83 -6.13
C SER A 36 -1.80 5.42 -6.48
N THR A 37 -1.86 4.49 -5.53
CA THR A 37 -1.49 3.09 -5.78
C THR A 37 -2.44 2.41 -6.76
N ALA A 38 -3.75 2.68 -6.69
CA ALA A 38 -4.72 2.17 -7.67
C ALA A 38 -4.41 2.66 -9.09
N TRP A 39 -4.06 3.94 -9.23
CA TRP A 39 -3.69 4.53 -10.51
C TRP A 39 -2.37 3.95 -11.07
N LEU A 40 -1.34 3.81 -10.23
CA LEU A 40 -0.07 3.18 -10.59
C LEU A 40 -0.26 1.71 -10.96
N LEU A 41 -1.11 0.98 -10.24
CA LEU A 41 -1.41 -0.42 -10.51
C LEU A 41 -2.05 -0.60 -11.89
N GLN A 42 -2.93 0.32 -12.30
CA GLN A 42 -3.52 0.25 -13.64
C GLN A 42 -2.43 0.40 -14.71
N GLN A 43 -1.52 1.37 -14.56
CA GLN A 43 -0.42 1.55 -15.52
C GLN A 43 0.54 0.36 -15.53
N PHE A 44 0.82 -0.26 -14.38
CA PHE A 44 1.60 -1.49 -14.29
C PHE A 44 0.95 -2.64 -15.06
N LYS A 45 -0.37 -2.81 -14.92
CA LYS A 45 -1.13 -3.83 -15.67
C LYS A 45 -1.10 -3.58 -17.17
N ASP A 46 -1.25 -2.32 -17.59
CA ASP A 46 -1.20 -1.94 -18.99
C ASP A 46 0.20 -2.25 -19.57
N LEU A 47 1.27 -1.95 -18.82
CA LEU A 47 2.64 -2.29 -19.21
C LEU A 47 2.84 -3.81 -19.32
N ALA A 48 2.40 -4.59 -18.33
CA ALA A 48 2.50 -6.05 -18.34
C ALA A 48 1.78 -6.65 -19.57
N SER A 49 0.59 -6.14 -19.89
CA SER A 49 -0.14 -6.54 -21.09
C SER A 49 0.62 -6.23 -22.38
N VAL A 50 1.24 -5.05 -22.49
CA VAL A 50 2.03 -4.66 -23.67
C VAL A 50 3.29 -5.51 -23.80
N LYS A 51 3.92 -5.87 -22.67
CA LYS A 51 5.12 -6.71 -22.62
C LYS A 51 4.83 -8.21 -22.67
N ASN A 52 3.56 -8.60 -22.70
CA ASN A 52 3.12 -9.99 -22.66
C ASN A 52 3.70 -10.76 -21.45
N VAL A 53 3.75 -10.09 -20.30
CA VAL A 53 4.18 -10.67 -19.02
C VAL A 53 2.93 -11.02 -18.22
N ASP A 54 2.82 -12.29 -17.81
CA ASP A 54 1.71 -12.75 -16.98
C ASP A 54 1.91 -12.29 -15.53
N ILE A 55 0.89 -11.63 -14.97
CA ILE A 55 0.90 -11.06 -13.62
C ILE A 55 -0.30 -11.58 -12.84
N SER A 56 -0.11 -11.77 -11.53
CA SER A 56 -1.22 -12.16 -10.65
C SER A 56 -2.34 -11.11 -10.63
N GLN A 57 -3.57 -11.56 -10.43
CA GLN A 57 -4.73 -10.67 -10.33
C GLN A 57 -4.67 -9.88 -9.01
N ILE A 58 -4.37 -8.59 -9.13
CA ILE A 58 -4.21 -7.68 -8.00
C ILE A 58 -5.14 -6.48 -8.18
N SER A 59 -5.71 -5.97 -7.10
CA SER A 59 -6.49 -4.73 -7.10
C SER A 59 -6.20 -3.91 -5.85
N ALA A 60 -6.29 -2.59 -5.95
CA ALA A 60 -6.25 -1.71 -4.78
C ALA A 60 -7.66 -1.52 -4.20
N ALA A 61 -7.76 -1.42 -2.87
CA ALA A 61 -9.03 -1.21 -2.19
C ALA A 61 -9.71 0.13 -2.56
N SER A 62 -11.04 0.14 -2.46
CA SER A 62 -11.88 1.33 -2.63
C SER A 62 -12.42 1.83 -1.28
N LEU A 63 -12.60 3.15 -1.15
CA LEU A 63 -12.94 3.81 0.11
C LEU A 63 -14.14 4.75 -0.03
N PHE A 64 -14.93 4.81 1.05
CA PHE A 64 -16.04 5.75 1.23
C PHE A 64 -15.78 6.64 2.47
N CYS A 65 -16.30 7.86 2.45
CA CYS A 65 -16.25 8.82 3.56
C CYS A 65 -17.68 9.15 4.01
N GLU A 66 -17.95 9.11 5.31
CA GLU A 66 -19.22 9.54 5.88
C GLU A 66 -19.08 10.96 6.45
N THR A 67 -19.96 11.87 6.04
CA THR A 67 -20.05 13.24 6.57
C THR A 67 -21.25 13.36 7.50
N ASN A 68 -21.15 12.85 8.74
CA ASN A 68 -22.21 12.98 9.74
C ASN A 68 -22.02 14.20 10.64
N PHE A 69 -23.14 14.84 11.01
CA PHE A 69 -23.20 16.04 11.86
C PHE A 69 -23.09 15.77 13.37
N ARG A 70 -23.10 14.50 13.83
CA ARG A 70 -23.00 14.14 15.25
C ARG A 70 -21.92 13.09 15.50
N THR A 71 -21.12 13.32 16.53
CA THR A 71 -20.06 12.41 16.97
C THR A 71 -20.65 11.17 17.65
N SER A 72 -20.09 9.99 17.35
CA SER A 72 -20.48 8.72 17.97
C SER A 72 -19.61 8.41 19.19
N LYS A 73 -20.06 7.56 20.12
CA LYS A 73 -19.22 7.10 21.24
C LYS A 73 -17.88 6.50 20.78
N ALA A 74 -17.86 5.90 19.59
CA ALA A 74 -16.66 5.30 19.00
C ALA A 74 -15.60 6.35 18.61
N SER A 75 -15.96 7.62 18.41
CA SER A 75 -15.01 8.66 18.01
C SER A 75 -14.07 9.10 19.13
N GLY A 76 -14.39 8.77 20.40
CA GLY A 76 -13.65 9.25 21.56
C GLY A 76 -13.79 10.77 21.82
N LEU A 77 -14.60 11.48 21.03
CA LEU A 77 -14.83 12.91 21.19
C LEU A 77 -15.93 13.15 22.24
N GLY A 78 -15.71 14.12 23.12
CA GLY A 78 -16.71 14.54 24.12
C GLY A 78 -17.99 15.08 23.47
N ALA A 79 -19.12 15.02 24.19
CA ALA A 79 -20.43 15.47 23.70
C ALA A 79 -20.49 16.96 23.30
N SER A 80 -19.51 17.76 23.73
CA SER A 80 -19.36 19.19 23.42
C SER A 80 -18.30 19.49 22.36
N ALA A 81 -17.71 18.47 21.73
CA ALA A 81 -16.71 18.67 20.67
C ALA A 81 -17.36 19.32 19.44
N THR A 82 -16.81 20.45 19.00
CA THR A 82 -17.21 21.12 17.75
C THR A 82 -16.61 20.44 16.51
N ASP A 83 -15.59 19.59 16.72
CA ASP A 83 -14.93 18.87 15.65
C ASP A 83 -15.73 17.62 15.25
N SER A 84 -15.91 17.44 13.94
CA SER A 84 -16.54 16.24 13.39
C SER A 84 -15.57 15.06 13.43
N ALA A 85 -16.07 13.89 13.84
CA ALA A 85 -15.31 12.65 13.73
C ALA A 85 -15.17 12.28 12.26
N VAL A 86 -13.93 12.08 11.78
CA VAL A 86 -13.64 11.64 10.41
C VAL A 86 -13.24 10.17 10.44
N TRP A 87 -13.80 9.41 9.50
CA TRP A 87 -13.58 7.97 9.38
C TRP A 87 -13.21 7.62 7.95
N LEU A 88 -12.33 6.63 7.82
CA LEU A 88 -12.07 5.95 6.57
C LEU A 88 -12.90 4.67 6.54
N VAL A 89 -13.83 4.53 5.60
CA VAL A 89 -14.75 3.39 5.54
C VAL A 89 -14.43 2.49 4.35
N GLU A 90 -14.33 1.19 4.62
CA GLU A 90 -14.06 0.16 3.61
C GLU A 90 -14.91 -1.10 3.80
N PRO A 91 -15.08 -1.95 2.77
CA PRO A 91 -15.71 -3.25 2.91
C PRO A 91 -14.99 -4.12 3.96
N ARG A 92 -15.76 -4.76 4.85
CA ARG A 92 -15.21 -5.72 5.81
C ARG A 92 -14.73 -6.97 5.07
N ARG A 93 -13.44 -7.27 5.20
CA ARG A 93 -12.84 -8.51 4.68
C ARG A 93 -13.00 -9.64 5.71
N THR A 94 -13.33 -10.84 5.24
CA THR A 94 -13.59 -12.03 6.09
C THR A 94 -12.45 -13.05 6.07
N LYS A 95 -11.45 -12.84 5.21
CA LYS A 95 -10.30 -13.73 5.02
C LYS A 95 -9.04 -13.19 5.70
N SER A 96 -8.06 -14.08 5.90
CA SER A 96 -6.76 -13.74 6.45
C SER A 96 -6.06 -12.66 5.62
N VAL A 97 -5.22 -11.87 6.31
CA VAL A 97 -4.32 -10.90 5.71
C VAL A 97 -2.98 -11.58 5.48
N GLU A 98 -2.44 -11.43 4.27
CA GLU A 98 -1.06 -11.77 3.96
C GLU A 98 -0.24 -10.50 3.79
N LYS A 99 0.97 -10.53 4.33
CA LYS A 99 1.92 -9.42 4.30
C LYS A 99 3.10 -9.81 3.40
N TYR A 100 3.33 -9.00 2.38
CA TYR A 100 4.34 -9.23 1.34
C TYR A 100 5.60 -8.39 1.57
N SER A 101 5.44 -7.20 2.16
CA SER A 101 6.55 -6.42 2.71
C SER A 101 6.12 -5.78 4.04
N SER A 102 7.10 -5.38 4.84
CA SER A 102 6.89 -4.51 6.00
C SER A 102 7.28 -3.08 5.68
N THR A 103 7.23 -2.21 6.68
CA THR A 103 7.65 -0.82 6.54
C THR A 103 9.12 -0.67 6.12
N LEU A 104 10.06 -1.50 6.60
CA LEU A 104 11.50 -1.37 6.26
C LEU A 104 12.12 -2.69 5.78
N PHE A 105 11.30 -3.67 5.42
CA PHE A 105 11.75 -4.99 5.01
C PHE A 105 10.97 -5.48 3.79
N HIS A 106 11.69 -5.74 2.70
CA HIS A 106 11.21 -6.16 1.39
C HIS A 106 11.83 -7.50 1.03
N PRO A 107 11.30 -8.62 1.56
CA PRO A 107 11.88 -9.93 1.34
C PRO A 107 11.75 -10.38 -0.13
N PRO A 108 12.69 -11.20 -0.63
CA PRO A 108 12.50 -11.95 -1.87
C PRO A 108 11.28 -12.88 -1.75
N ARG A 109 10.67 -13.23 -2.88
CA ARG A 109 9.49 -14.08 -2.96
C ARG A 109 9.62 -15.06 -4.12
N ASP A 110 9.20 -16.29 -3.89
CA ASP A 110 9.22 -17.40 -4.85
C ASP A 110 7.82 -17.68 -5.46
N ASP A 111 6.76 -17.20 -4.81
CA ASP A 111 5.39 -17.32 -5.31
C ASP A 111 5.02 -16.23 -6.33
N GLN A 112 4.19 -16.57 -7.31
CA GLN A 112 3.82 -15.66 -8.41
C GLN A 112 3.18 -14.35 -7.90
N ILE A 113 2.43 -14.37 -6.79
CA ILE A 113 1.79 -13.17 -6.23
C ILE A 113 2.87 -12.26 -5.63
N GLY A 114 3.73 -12.81 -4.79
CA GLY A 114 4.85 -12.10 -4.16
C GLY A 114 5.81 -11.51 -5.20
N ILE A 115 6.15 -12.29 -6.24
CA ILE A 115 6.95 -11.82 -7.37
C ILE A 115 6.27 -10.67 -8.10
N THR A 116 4.95 -10.78 -8.35
CA THR A 116 4.17 -9.71 -8.99
C THR A 116 4.17 -8.43 -8.14
N LEU A 117 3.99 -8.54 -6.83
CA LEU A 117 3.97 -7.40 -5.93
C LEU A 117 5.35 -6.75 -5.76
N SER A 118 6.42 -7.56 -5.75
CA SER A 118 7.80 -7.07 -5.76
C SER A 118 8.12 -6.30 -7.04
N ALA A 119 7.75 -6.85 -8.21
CA ALA A 119 7.88 -6.17 -9.49
C ALA A 119 7.02 -4.91 -9.58
N PHE A 120 5.83 -4.90 -8.96
CA PHE A 120 5.01 -3.69 -8.88
C PHE A 120 5.66 -2.60 -8.01
N ALA A 121 6.26 -2.95 -6.87
CA ALA A 121 7.02 -1.99 -6.07
C ALA A 121 8.21 -1.41 -6.85
N HIS A 122 8.92 -2.24 -7.61
CA HIS A 122 9.99 -1.80 -8.51
C HIS A 122 9.45 -0.88 -9.62
N TYR A 123 8.33 -1.23 -10.27
CA TYR A 123 7.68 -0.36 -11.25
C TYR A 123 7.44 1.04 -10.68
N VAL A 124 6.86 1.12 -9.48
CA VAL A 124 6.58 2.40 -8.83
C VAL A 124 7.87 3.18 -8.56
N TYR A 125 8.89 2.51 -8.00
CA TYR A 125 10.21 3.09 -7.78
C TYR A 125 10.82 3.69 -9.05
N SER A 126 10.79 2.95 -10.16
CA SER A 126 11.35 3.40 -11.43
C SER A 126 10.49 4.49 -12.09
N SER A 127 9.16 4.38 -12.00
CA SER A 127 8.21 5.32 -12.63
C SER A 127 8.30 6.74 -12.06
N ASP A 128 8.67 6.87 -10.78
CA ASP A 128 8.81 8.16 -10.10
C ASP A 128 10.27 8.63 -9.99
N ASN A 129 11.15 8.15 -10.88
CA ASN A 129 12.58 8.47 -10.85
C ASN A 129 13.23 8.23 -9.48
N GLN A 130 12.90 7.11 -8.84
CA GLN A 130 13.47 6.67 -7.56
C GLN A 130 13.09 7.56 -6.36
N LYS A 131 12.01 8.35 -6.48
CA LYS A 131 11.55 9.25 -5.42
C LYS A 131 10.40 8.71 -4.57
N LEU A 132 9.77 7.63 -5.00
CA LEU A 132 8.66 6.99 -4.30
C LEU A 132 8.77 5.48 -4.38
N VAL A 133 8.55 4.78 -3.28
CA VAL A 133 8.38 3.31 -3.29
C VAL A 133 7.24 2.84 -2.39
N LEU A 134 6.64 1.71 -2.76
CA LEU A 134 5.62 1.04 -1.96
C LEU A 134 6.26 0.25 -0.81
N ALA A 135 5.70 0.37 0.38
CA ALA A 135 6.07 -0.38 1.58
C ALA A 135 4.82 -0.90 2.29
N ASP A 136 5.04 -1.78 3.27
CA ASP A 136 3.96 -2.44 4.02
C ASP A 136 2.87 -3.05 3.13
N ILE A 137 3.29 -3.66 2.01
CA ILE A 137 2.38 -4.24 1.03
C ILE A 137 1.68 -5.44 1.67
N GLN A 138 0.37 -5.35 1.79
CA GLN A 138 -0.46 -6.38 2.38
C GLN A 138 -1.80 -6.48 1.65
N GLY A 139 -2.41 -7.66 1.72
CA GLY A 139 -3.68 -7.89 1.05
C GLY A 139 -4.40 -9.14 1.53
N SER A 140 -5.59 -9.34 0.96
CA SER A 140 -6.39 -10.54 1.19
C SER A 140 -6.80 -11.15 -0.14
N LEU A 141 -6.69 -12.48 -0.24
CA LEU A 141 -7.10 -13.24 -1.41
C LEU A 141 -8.63 -13.40 -1.44
N VAL A 142 -9.31 -12.71 -2.34
CA VAL A 142 -10.77 -12.74 -2.49
C VAL A 142 -11.16 -13.32 -3.85
N ASN A 143 -12.31 -14.00 -3.93
CA ASN A 143 -12.81 -14.46 -5.22
C ASN A 143 -13.73 -13.38 -5.80
N ILE A 144 -13.34 -12.78 -6.93
CA ILE A 144 -14.08 -11.74 -7.63
C ILE A 144 -14.50 -12.31 -8.99
N GLY A 145 -15.80 -12.55 -9.18
CA GLY A 145 -16.31 -13.07 -10.45
C GLY A 145 -15.75 -14.45 -10.82
N GLY A 146 -15.45 -15.31 -9.84
CA GLY A 146 -14.86 -16.64 -10.06
C GLY A 146 -13.33 -16.63 -10.09
N ILE A 147 -12.69 -15.46 -10.05
CA ILE A 147 -11.24 -15.30 -10.17
C ILE A 147 -10.66 -14.95 -8.80
N ASP A 148 -9.67 -15.72 -8.36
CA ASP A 148 -8.94 -15.40 -7.14
C ASP A 148 -8.06 -14.16 -7.38
N THR A 149 -8.28 -13.12 -6.57
CA THR A 149 -7.70 -11.79 -6.71
C THR A 149 -7.19 -11.32 -5.36
N VAL A 150 -5.97 -10.79 -5.33
CA VAL A 150 -5.42 -10.14 -4.14
C VAL A 150 -5.91 -8.69 -4.09
N VAL A 151 -6.70 -8.37 -3.08
CA VAL A 151 -7.10 -6.97 -2.79
C VAL A 151 -6.11 -6.40 -1.79
N LEU A 152 -5.34 -5.41 -2.22
CA LEU A 152 -4.38 -4.68 -1.41
C LEU A 152 -5.06 -3.54 -0.64
N PHE A 153 -4.58 -3.27 0.57
CA PHE A 153 -5.06 -2.21 1.44
C PHE A 153 -3.95 -1.77 2.40
N ASP A 154 -4.14 -0.64 3.07
CA ASP A 154 -3.21 -0.08 4.06
C ASP A 154 -1.74 -0.03 3.56
N ILE A 155 -1.56 0.32 2.28
CA ILE A 155 -0.24 0.42 1.66
C ILE A 155 0.44 1.71 2.12
N MET A 156 1.72 1.60 2.49
CA MET A 156 2.57 2.74 2.81
C MET A 156 3.39 3.17 1.60
N HIS A 157 3.76 4.45 1.57
CA HIS A 157 4.72 4.99 0.63
C HIS A 157 5.93 5.50 1.40
N HIS A 158 7.11 5.38 0.81
CA HIS A 158 8.24 6.20 1.19
C HIS A 158 8.47 7.23 0.11
N THR A 159 8.51 8.51 0.45
CA THR A 159 8.75 9.61 -0.51
C THR A 159 10.03 10.35 -0.18
N SER A 160 10.69 10.96 -1.16
CA SER A 160 11.92 11.74 -0.89
C SER A 160 11.69 12.88 0.12
N GLU A 161 10.48 13.43 0.18
CA GLU A 161 10.10 14.52 1.08
C GLU A 161 9.52 14.03 2.42
N GLN A 162 9.36 12.72 2.61
CA GLN A 162 8.77 12.10 3.80
C GLN A 162 7.38 12.65 4.15
N ASP A 163 6.57 12.88 3.12
CA ASP A 163 5.30 13.62 3.21
C ASP A 163 4.05 12.76 2.90
N SER A 164 4.22 11.46 2.66
CA SER A 164 3.09 10.58 2.33
C SER A 164 2.25 10.16 3.53
N GLY A 165 2.66 10.51 4.75
CA GLY A 165 1.90 10.32 6.00
C GLY A 165 2.54 9.31 6.96
N VAL A 166 1.72 8.73 7.85
CA VAL A 166 2.19 7.81 8.89
C VAL A 166 2.89 6.59 8.27
N GLY A 167 4.08 6.26 8.77
CA GLY A 167 4.89 5.15 8.29
C GLY A 167 5.82 5.49 7.13
N ASP A 168 5.88 6.75 6.71
CA ASP A 168 6.87 7.22 5.73
C ASP A 168 8.24 7.42 6.39
N PHE A 169 9.23 6.64 5.97
CA PHE A 169 10.64 6.72 6.42
C PHE A 169 11.52 7.51 5.44
N GLY A 170 10.91 8.18 4.47
CA GLY A 170 11.62 9.10 3.60
C GLY A 170 12.68 8.42 2.73
N PRO A 171 13.80 9.11 2.47
CA PRO A 171 14.95 8.55 1.75
C PRO A 171 15.53 7.27 2.38
N GLU A 172 15.43 7.09 3.70
CA GLU A 172 15.91 5.86 4.37
C GLU A 172 15.09 4.64 3.93
N GLY A 173 13.76 4.78 3.92
CA GLY A 173 12.86 3.72 3.46
C GLY A 173 13.05 3.39 1.98
N ILE A 174 13.26 4.41 1.15
CA ILE A 174 13.59 4.24 -0.29
C ILE A 174 14.90 3.47 -0.44
N GLN A 175 15.94 3.85 0.32
CA GLN A 175 17.23 3.17 0.28
C GLN A 175 17.12 1.71 0.75
N MET A 176 16.28 1.43 1.75
CA MET A 176 16.06 0.05 2.21
C MET A 176 15.44 -0.82 1.13
N PHE A 177 14.45 -0.31 0.40
CA PHE A 177 13.94 -1.02 -0.77
C PHE A 177 15.05 -1.27 -1.79
N ALA A 178 15.79 -0.23 -2.19
CA ALA A 178 16.82 -0.37 -3.23
C ALA A 178 17.93 -1.37 -2.85
N THR A 179 18.29 -1.45 -1.57
CA THR A 179 19.31 -2.39 -1.07
C THR A 179 18.81 -3.83 -0.96
N GLN A 180 17.51 -4.03 -0.69
CA GLN A 180 16.93 -5.35 -0.42
C GLN A 180 16.27 -5.98 -1.66
N HIS A 181 15.80 -5.15 -2.60
CA HIS A 181 15.11 -5.63 -3.79
C HIS A 181 16.05 -6.39 -4.72
N LYS A 182 15.70 -7.64 -5.00
CA LYS A 182 16.33 -8.44 -6.04
C LYS A 182 15.39 -8.52 -7.24
N CYS A 183 15.90 -8.22 -8.42
CA CYS A 183 15.11 -8.30 -9.64
C CYS A 183 14.80 -9.77 -9.95
N SER A 184 13.52 -10.10 -10.09
CA SER A 184 13.06 -11.41 -10.56
C SER A 184 12.93 -11.44 -12.08
N TYR A 185 12.61 -12.62 -12.64
CA TYR A 185 12.29 -12.79 -14.06
C TYR A 185 11.20 -11.81 -14.53
N MET A 186 10.28 -11.42 -13.65
CA MET A 186 9.21 -10.48 -13.96
C MET A 186 9.72 -9.06 -14.14
N CYS A 187 10.67 -8.61 -13.32
CA CYS A 187 11.30 -7.30 -13.48
C CYS A 187 12.03 -7.20 -14.82
N VAL A 188 12.76 -8.27 -15.17
CA VAL A 188 13.48 -8.39 -16.44
C VAL A 188 12.51 -8.42 -17.61
N GLY A 189 11.44 -9.23 -17.54
CA GLY A 189 10.42 -9.33 -18.59
C GLY A 189 9.68 -8.01 -18.85
N LEU A 190 9.46 -7.21 -17.80
CA LEU A 190 8.87 -5.88 -17.91
C LEU A 190 9.86 -4.82 -18.43
N GLY A 191 11.15 -5.14 -18.49
CA GLY A 191 12.21 -4.28 -18.99
C GLY A 191 12.64 -3.20 -18.01
N PHE A 192 12.62 -3.50 -16.70
CA PHE A 192 13.14 -2.59 -15.69
C PHE A 192 14.66 -2.65 -15.60
N ASP A 193 15.28 -1.51 -15.31
CA ASP A 193 16.71 -1.46 -15.00
C ASP A 193 17.01 -2.24 -13.73
N ILE A 194 18.11 -3.00 -13.72
CA ILE A 194 18.47 -3.81 -12.57
C ILE A 194 18.95 -2.90 -11.43
N ILE A 195 18.23 -2.92 -10.31
CA ILE A 195 18.62 -2.18 -9.11
C ILE A 195 19.87 -2.83 -8.51
N ASN A 196 20.94 -2.04 -8.36
CA ASN A 196 22.20 -2.43 -7.71
C ASN A 196 22.86 -3.71 -8.27
N GLY A 197 22.54 -4.11 -9.51
CA GLY A 197 23.06 -5.33 -10.12
C GLY A 197 22.56 -6.64 -9.48
N GLN A 198 21.50 -6.59 -8.64
CA GLN A 198 20.97 -7.76 -7.95
C GLN A 198 19.86 -8.43 -8.76
N ILE A 199 20.10 -9.66 -9.19
CA ILE A 199 19.12 -10.53 -9.86
C ILE A 199 18.93 -11.75 -8.96
N GLU A 200 17.70 -12.25 -8.82
CA GLU A 200 17.46 -13.56 -8.23
C GLU A 200 17.98 -14.64 -9.17
N GLU A 201 18.98 -15.40 -8.73
CA GLU A 201 19.44 -16.59 -9.45
C GLU A 201 18.36 -17.67 -9.32
N GLU A 202 17.91 -18.22 -10.44
CA GLU A 202 17.09 -19.45 -10.43
C GLU A 202 17.98 -20.58 -9.89
N GLU A 203 17.62 -21.17 -8.75
CA GLU A 203 18.21 -22.44 -8.34
C GLU A 203 17.73 -23.50 -9.35
N ASP A 204 18.63 -23.93 -10.23
CA ASP A 204 18.41 -25.04 -11.16
C ASP A 204 18.02 -26.29 -10.35
N GLU A 205 16.72 -26.66 -10.35
CA GLU A 205 16.21 -27.96 -9.88
C GLU A 205 16.41 -29.06 -10.94
#